data_AF-A0A178AIN3-F1
#
_entry.id   AF-A0A178AIN3-F1
#
_cell.length_a   1.000
_cell.length_b   1.000
_cell.length_c   1.000
_cell.angle_alpha   90.00
_cell.angle_beta   90.00
_cell.angle_gamma   90.00
#
_symmetry.space_group_name_H-M   'P 1'
#
loop_
_entity.id
_entity.type
_entity.pdbx_description
1 polymer ?
#
loop_
_entity_poly.entity_id
_entity_poly.type
_entity_poly.pdbx_seq_one_letter_code
_entity_poly.pdbx_strand_id
1 'polypeptide(L)'
;MGRREYTRPDSVEEADMLTAAATDTAATAVADAFFYLLRSSRAYSKLKDEVRNMFQSTNDISMGSQLSSCKYLYAVINETLRMSPAGGNEFPREVMAGDFALGRNIFLQKDPSVFRPERWTVGEEVSDEDVAAGQKAFAPFSLGSRGSAGKGLAIMELCVLLAKLLHRYEFRLAPGDTTGERNARMGWGRNVKGQCQTRDAFVPLRDGPCIQFAKRS
;
A
#
# COMPACT_ATOMS: atom_id res chain seq x y z
N MET A 1 -12.22 19.71 38.04
CA MET A 1 -11.46 20.05 36.80
C MET A 1 -12.43 19.96 35.63
N GLY A 2 -12.80 21.09 35.02
CA GLY A 2 -13.65 21.09 33.82
C GLY A 2 -12.90 20.45 32.64
N ARG A 3 -13.56 19.58 31.88
CA ARG A 3 -13.00 19.03 30.63
C ARG A 3 -12.66 20.21 29.72
N ARG A 4 -11.40 20.33 29.30
CA ARG A 4 -11.07 21.21 28.16
C ARG A 4 -11.83 20.70 26.95
N GLU A 5 -12.75 21.51 26.45
CA GLU A 5 -13.43 21.26 25.18
C GLU A 5 -12.54 21.74 24.04
N TYR A 6 -12.65 21.08 22.88
CA TYR A 6 -11.99 21.55 21.66
C TYR A 6 -12.54 22.92 21.29
N THR A 7 -11.65 23.88 21.10
CA THR A 7 -12.04 25.16 20.52
C THR A 7 -12.26 25.01 19.02
N ARG A 8 -12.92 26.00 18.40
CA ARG A 8 -13.08 26.01 16.94
C ARG A 8 -11.72 26.02 16.21
N PRO A 9 -10.71 26.82 16.63
CA PRO A 9 -9.36 26.71 16.07
C PRO A 9 -8.77 25.30 16.15
N ASP A 10 -8.82 24.67 17.33
CA ASP A 10 -8.30 23.31 17.52
C ASP A 10 -8.97 22.32 16.54
N SER A 11 -10.29 22.46 16.36
CA SER A 11 -11.06 21.60 15.44
C SER A 11 -10.65 21.79 13.97
N VAL A 12 -10.29 23.01 13.57
CA VAL A 12 -9.81 23.31 12.21
C VAL A 12 -8.41 22.73 12.00
N GLU A 13 -7.51 22.91 12.98
CA GLU A 13 -6.15 22.37 12.92
C GLU A 13 -6.14 20.84 12.82
N GLU A 14 -6.99 20.17 13.60
CA GLU A 14 -7.17 18.71 13.50
C GLU A 14 -7.71 18.28 12.13
N ALA A 15 -8.68 19.01 11.57
CA ALA A 15 -9.22 18.71 10.25
C ALA A 15 -8.17 18.88 9.14
N ASP A 16 -7.36 19.93 9.21
CA ASP A 16 -6.26 20.18 8.27
C ASP A 16 -5.20 19.07 8.35
N MET A 17 -4.82 18.67 9.57
CA MET A 17 -3.87 17.58 9.81
C MET A 17 -4.37 16.24 9.26
N LEU A 18 -5.64 15.90 9.52
CA LEU A 18 -6.26 14.67 9.01
C LEU A 18 -6.34 14.67 7.48
N THR A 19 -6.70 15.81 6.88
CA THR A 19 -6.81 15.95 5.42
C THR A 19 -5.45 15.77 4.75
N ALA A 20 -4.42 16.44 5.27
CA ALA A 20 -3.05 16.34 4.75
C ALA A 20 -2.49 14.91 4.88
N ALA A 21 -2.71 14.27 6.04
CA ALA A 21 -2.22 12.92 6.30
C ALA A 21 -2.90 11.85 5.42
N ALA A 22 -4.19 12.01 5.11
CA ALA A 22 -4.95 11.01 4.35
C ALA A 22 -4.73 11.12 2.83
N THR A 23 -4.65 12.33 2.30
CA THR A 23 -4.71 12.57 0.84
C THR A 23 -3.50 11.99 0.10
N ASP A 24 -2.29 12.46 0.43
CA ASP A 24 -1.08 12.08 -0.30
C ASP A 24 -0.71 10.60 -0.06
N THR A 25 -1.00 10.08 1.13
CA THR A 25 -0.67 8.68 1.47
C THR A 25 -1.56 7.69 0.73
N ALA A 26 -2.86 7.96 0.60
CA ALA A 26 -3.77 7.13 -0.17
C ALA A 26 -3.44 7.19 -1.68
N ALA A 27 -3.22 8.39 -2.21
CA ALA A 27 -2.89 8.58 -3.63
C ALA A 27 -1.61 7.83 -4.04
N THR A 28 -0.55 7.93 -3.23
CA THR A 28 0.70 7.19 -3.49
C THR A 28 0.53 5.68 -3.41
N ALA A 29 -0.23 5.17 -2.44
CA ALA A 29 -0.52 3.74 -2.32
C ALA A 29 -1.29 3.20 -3.54
N VAL A 30 -2.25 3.96 -4.08
CA VAL A 30 -2.98 3.58 -5.31
C VAL A 30 -2.05 3.57 -6.52
N ALA A 31 -1.22 4.61 -6.68
CA ALA A 31 -0.27 4.69 -7.78
C ALA A 31 0.71 3.51 -7.76
N ASP A 32 1.21 3.15 -6.58
CA ASP A 32 2.12 2.00 -6.40
C ASP A 32 1.41 0.66 -6.66
N ALA A 33 0.15 0.52 -6.23
CA ALA A 33 -0.62 -0.68 -6.51
C ALA A 33 -0.71 -0.91 -8.03
N PHE A 34 -1.05 0.13 -8.80
CA PHE A 34 -1.04 0.03 -10.27
C PHE A 34 0.35 -0.19 -10.85
N PHE A 35 1.38 0.45 -10.28
CA PHE A 35 2.77 0.27 -10.72
C PHE A 35 3.19 -1.20 -10.69
N TYR A 36 2.91 -1.87 -9.58
CA TYR A 36 3.28 -3.27 -9.37
C TYR A 36 2.33 -4.25 -10.06
N LEU A 37 1.02 -4.02 -10.02
CA LEU A 37 0.05 -4.90 -10.67
C LEU A 37 0.27 -4.96 -12.19
N LEU A 38 0.44 -3.82 -12.85
CA LEU A 38 0.58 -3.78 -14.31
C LEU A 38 1.93 -4.30 -14.81
N ARG A 39 2.90 -4.49 -13.90
CA ARG A 39 4.19 -5.16 -14.17
C ARG A 39 4.20 -6.63 -13.76
N SER A 40 3.12 -7.12 -13.14
CA SER A 40 2.94 -8.52 -12.73
C SER A 40 1.63 -9.06 -13.31
N SER A 41 1.71 -9.59 -14.54
CA SER A 41 0.55 -10.17 -15.23
C SER A 41 -0.15 -11.24 -14.38
N ARG A 42 0.62 -12.06 -13.65
CA ARG A 42 0.11 -13.06 -12.71
C ARG A 42 -0.76 -12.44 -11.61
N ALA A 43 -0.24 -11.42 -10.92
CA ALA A 43 -0.96 -10.79 -9.81
C ALA A 43 -2.18 -9.99 -10.29
N TYR A 44 -2.04 -9.26 -11.41
CA TYR A 44 -3.14 -8.52 -12.01
C TYR A 44 -4.30 -9.44 -12.40
N SER A 45 -4.03 -10.53 -13.13
CA SER A 45 -5.07 -11.47 -13.55
C SER A 45 -5.76 -12.11 -12.34
N LYS A 46 -4.99 -12.60 -11.36
CA LYS A 46 -5.55 -13.25 -10.17
C LYS A 46 -6.42 -12.32 -9.33
N LEU A 47 -5.99 -11.07 -9.12
CA LEU A 47 -6.80 -10.09 -8.40
C LEU A 47 -8.06 -9.69 -9.18
N LYS A 48 -7.90 -9.47 -10.49
CA LYS A 48 -9.01 -9.13 -11.38
C LYS A 48 -10.08 -10.21 -11.36
N ASP A 49 -9.68 -11.48 -11.43
CA ASP A 49 -10.58 -12.62 -11.39
C ASP A 49 -11.27 -12.75 -10.03
N GLU A 50 -10.53 -12.60 -8.91
CA GLU A 50 -11.12 -12.61 -7.56
C GLU A 50 -12.23 -11.56 -7.44
N VAL A 51 -11.94 -10.30 -7.79
CA VAL A 51 -12.90 -9.19 -7.66
C VAL A 51 -14.11 -9.39 -8.56
N ARG A 52 -13.91 -9.79 -9.82
CA ARG A 52 -15.00 -9.93 -10.80
C ARG A 52 -15.87 -11.16 -10.57
N ASN A 53 -15.32 -12.21 -9.97
CA ASN A 53 -16.11 -13.37 -9.56
C ASN A 53 -16.86 -13.09 -8.25
N MET A 54 -16.33 -12.22 -7.39
CA MET A 54 -16.96 -11.88 -6.13
C MET A 54 -18.19 -10.97 -6.29
N PHE A 55 -18.19 -10.04 -7.25
CA PHE A 55 -19.24 -9.02 -7.39
C PHE A 55 -19.88 -9.04 -8.78
N GLN A 56 -21.21 -8.85 -8.84
CA GLN A 56 -21.96 -8.77 -10.10
C GLN A 56 -21.96 -7.34 -10.66
N SER A 57 -22.09 -6.35 -9.78
CA SER A 57 -22.09 -4.94 -10.12
C SER A 57 -21.06 -4.15 -9.31
N THR A 58 -20.52 -3.09 -9.92
CA THR A 58 -19.65 -2.13 -9.21
C THR A 58 -20.37 -1.46 -8.03
N ASN A 59 -21.71 -1.36 -8.09
CA ASN A 59 -22.51 -0.76 -7.00
C ASN A 59 -22.62 -1.67 -5.78
N ASP A 60 -22.43 -2.98 -5.94
CA ASP A 60 -22.46 -3.96 -4.85
C ASP A 60 -21.17 -3.92 -4.02
N ILE A 61 -20.12 -3.26 -4.53
CA ILE A 61 -18.84 -3.14 -3.88
C ILE A 61 -18.93 -2.05 -2.79
N SER A 62 -19.12 -2.50 -1.56
CA SER A 62 -19.09 -1.66 -0.36
C SER A 62 -18.30 -2.34 0.75
N MET A 63 -18.05 -1.59 1.82
CA MET A 63 -17.55 -2.16 3.06
C MET A 63 -18.53 -3.23 3.57
N GLY A 64 -18.00 -4.41 3.91
CA GLY A 64 -18.82 -5.53 4.36
C GLY A 64 -18.07 -6.87 4.32
N SER A 65 -18.76 -7.92 4.75
CA SER A 65 -18.21 -9.29 4.81
C SER A 65 -17.71 -9.78 3.44
N GLN A 66 -18.45 -9.47 2.38
CA GLN A 66 -18.10 -9.88 1.02
C GLN A 66 -16.76 -9.29 0.56
N LEU A 67 -16.56 -7.96 0.70
CA LEU A 67 -15.27 -7.35 0.38
C LEU A 67 -14.14 -7.85 1.29
N SER A 68 -14.42 -8.05 2.58
CA SER A 68 -13.45 -8.61 3.53
C SER A 68 -13.02 -10.06 3.19
N SER A 69 -13.83 -10.76 2.39
CA SER A 69 -13.53 -12.13 1.95
C SER A 69 -12.58 -12.19 0.73
N CYS A 70 -12.33 -11.08 0.05
CA CYS A 70 -11.35 -10.97 -1.05
C CYS A 70 -9.91 -11.02 -0.50
N LYS A 71 -9.45 -12.19 -0.06
CA LYS A 71 -8.14 -12.37 0.59
C LYS A 71 -6.99 -11.89 -0.28
N TYR A 72 -7.07 -12.08 -1.60
CA TYR A 72 -6.00 -11.70 -2.51
C TYR A 72 -5.92 -10.18 -2.73
N LEU A 73 -7.05 -9.47 -2.70
CA LEU A 73 -7.08 -8.00 -2.64
C LEU A 73 -6.30 -7.45 -1.44
N TYR A 74 -6.55 -7.98 -0.24
CA TYR A 74 -5.79 -7.60 0.95
C TYR A 74 -4.31 -7.95 0.84
N ALA A 75 -4.00 -9.12 0.25
CA ALA A 75 -2.63 -9.53 0.00
C ALA A 75 -1.89 -8.56 -0.95
N VAL A 76 -2.56 -8.08 -2.01
CA VAL A 76 -2.01 -7.10 -2.95
C VAL A 76 -1.76 -5.76 -2.26
N ILE A 77 -2.71 -5.29 -1.44
CA ILE A 77 -2.54 -4.03 -0.68
C ILE A 77 -1.37 -4.16 0.30
N ASN A 78 -1.29 -5.24 1.06
CA ASN A 78 -0.20 -5.46 1.99
C ASN A 78 1.15 -5.53 1.28
N GLU A 79 1.23 -6.21 0.14
CA GLU A 79 2.47 -6.30 -0.63
C GLU A 79 2.87 -4.95 -1.23
N THR A 80 1.90 -4.17 -1.69
CA THR A 80 2.14 -2.80 -2.17
C THR A 80 2.72 -1.93 -1.06
N LEU A 81 2.09 -1.93 0.12
CA LEU A 81 2.54 -1.15 1.28
C LEU A 81 3.88 -1.64 1.84
N ARG A 82 4.22 -2.92 1.67
CA ARG A 82 5.53 -3.47 2.03
C ARG A 82 6.62 -2.98 1.08
N MET A 83 6.34 -3.04 -0.21
CA MET A 83 7.30 -2.69 -1.27
C MET A 83 7.55 -1.17 -1.35
N SER A 84 6.51 -0.37 -1.16
CA SER A 84 6.56 1.08 -1.33
C SER A 84 5.66 1.77 -0.29
N PRO A 85 6.09 1.82 0.99
CA PRO A 85 5.29 2.47 2.03
C PRO A 85 5.13 3.97 1.75
N ALA A 86 3.95 4.51 2.06
CA ALA A 86 3.67 5.95 1.94
C ALA A 86 4.47 6.79 2.96
N GLY A 87 4.92 6.20 4.07
CA GLY A 87 5.91 6.77 4.97
C GLY A 87 7.23 6.03 4.84
N GLY A 88 8.24 6.67 4.23
CA GLY A 88 9.54 6.05 3.95
C GLY A 88 10.46 5.96 5.18
N ASN A 89 10.27 6.86 6.15
CA ASN A 89 11.07 6.92 7.38
C ASN A 89 10.16 6.76 8.60
N GLU A 90 10.70 6.15 9.64
CA GLU A 90 10.10 6.28 10.97
C GLU A 90 10.32 7.70 11.48
N PHE A 91 9.29 8.27 12.13
CA PHE A 91 9.44 9.56 12.78
C PHE A 91 10.58 9.49 13.81
N PRO A 92 11.46 10.50 13.88
CA PRO A 92 12.52 10.54 14.86
C PRO A 92 11.98 10.27 16.27
N ARG A 93 12.71 9.45 17.03
CA ARG A 93 12.40 9.17 18.43
C ARG A 93 13.61 9.54 19.28
N GLU A 94 13.33 10.08 20.46
CA GLU A 94 14.33 10.19 21.51
C GLU A 94 14.37 8.85 22.26
N VAL A 95 15.55 8.26 22.31
CA VAL A 95 15.81 6.98 23.00
C VAL A 95 16.78 7.24 24.14
N MET A 96 16.68 6.46 25.22
CA MET A 96 17.64 6.58 26.31
C MET A 96 19.04 6.16 25.81
N ALA A 97 20.08 6.73 26.43
CA ALA A 97 21.45 6.37 26.10
C ALA A 97 21.67 4.85 26.27
N GLY A 98 22.03 4.16 25.19
CA GLY A 98 22.23 2.71 25.16
C GLY A 98 21.11 1.92 24.47
N ASP A 99 19.97 2.55 24.18
CA ASP A 99 18.88 1.94 23.41
C ASP A 99 19.06 2.18 21.91
N PHE A 100 18.73 1.18 21.10
CA PHE A 100 18.72 1.28 19.64
C PHE A 100 17.27 1.28 19.12
N ALA A 101 16.94 2.24 18.25
CA ALA A 101 15.69 2.21 17.51
C ALA A 101 15.82 1.21 16.34
N LEU A 102 15.10 0.09 16.42
CA LEU A 102 14.93 -0.82 15.28
C LEU A 102 13.97 -0.19 14.28
N GLY A 103 14.49 0.22 13.12
CA GLY A 103 13.68 0.66 11.99
C GLY A 103 12.99 -0.50 11.26
N ARG A 104 11.99 -0.20 10.44
CA ARG A 104 11.33 -1.15 9.53
C ARG A 104 12.32 -1.99 8.75
N ASN A 105 12.35 -3.30 8.99
CA ASN A 105 13.25 -4.21 8.29
C ASN A 105 12.51 -4.99 7.20
N ILE A 106 12.41 -4.38 6.02
CA ILE A 106 11.79 -4.95 4.82
C ILE A 106 12.55 -6.15 4.24
N PHE A 107 13.76 -6.46 4.73
CA PHE A 107 14.61 -7.53 4.23
C PHE A 107 14.42 -8.88 4.95
N LEU A 108 13.57 -8.92 5.98
CA LEU A 108 13.32 -10.15 6.75
C LEU A 108 12.46 -11.19 6.01
N GLN A 109 11.94 -10.86 4.83
CA GLN A 109 11.10 -11.76 4.04
C GLN A 109 11.85 -12.30 2.81
N LYS A 110 11.59 -13.57 2.45
CA LYS A 110 12.13 -14.20 1.23
C LYS A 110 11.76 -13.37 -0.01
N ASP A 111 12.72 -13.20 -0.92
CA ASP A 111 12.58 -12.41 -2.15
C ASP A 111 12.00 -11.00 -1.90
N PRO A 112 12.65 -10.18 -1.05
CA PRO A 112 12.07 -8.92 -0.57
C PRO A 112 11.90 -7.89 -1.68
N SER A 113 12.65 -8.03 -2.79
CA SER A 113 12.57 -7.16 -3.97
C SER A 113 11.46 -7.54 -4.96
N VAL A 114 10.82 -8.70 -4.78
CA VAL A 114 9.82 -9.22 -5.71
C VAL A 114 8.42 -8.92 -5.19
N PHE A 115 7.58 -8.32 -6.04
CA PHE A 115 6.16 -8.14 -5.77
C PHE A 115 5.43 -9.48 -5.85
N ARG A 116 5.20 -10.11 -4.69
CA ARG A 116 4.58 -11.43 -4.55
C ARG A 116 3.46 -11.39 -3.49
N PRO A 117 2.23 -11.00 -3.86
CA PRO A 117 1.10 -11.00 -2.92
C PRO A 117 0.85 -12.35 -2.24
N GLU A 118 1.20 -13.47 -2.88
CA GLU A 118 1.01 -14.82 -2.32
C GLU A 118 1.69 -15.01 -0.96
N ARG A 119 2.70 -14.22 -0.60
CA ARG A 119 3.37 -14.30 0.70
C ARG A 119 2.45 -13.99 1.90
N TRP A 120 1.30 -13.37 1.65
CA TRP A 120 0.32 -13.00 2.67
C TRP A 120 -0.79 -14.03 2.84
N THR A 121 -0.76 -15.13 2.08
CA THR A 121 -1.79 -16.17 2.06
C THR A 121 -1.14 -17.54 2.12
N VAL A 122 -1.64 -18.41 3.00
CA VAL A 122 -1.20 -19.81 3.08
C VAL A 122 -1.47 -20.50 1.75
N GLY A 123 -0.50 -21.26 1.27
CA GLY A 123 -0.57 -21.97 0.00
C GLY A 123 0.55 -23.00 -0.12
N GLU A 124 0.74 -23.53 -1.33
CA GLU A 124 1.71 -24.60 -1.59
C GLU A 124 3.16 -24.24 -1.20
N GLU A 125 3.55 -22.98 -1.41
CA GLU A 125 4.91 -22.48 -1.14
C GLU A 125 5.04 -21.63 0.13
N VAL A 126 3.93 -21.36 0.82
CA VAL A 126 3.89 -20.40 1.94
C VAL A 126 3.14 -21.03 3.11
N SER A 127 3.86 -21.33 4.20
CA SER A 127 3.26 -21.89 5.41
C SER A 127 2.59 -20.82 6.28
N ASP A 128 1.82 -21.26 7.27
CA ASP A 128 1.28 -20.38 8.30
C ASP A 128 2.40 -19.62 9.05
N GLU A 129 3.52 -20.27 9.32
CA GLU A 129 4.68 -19.64 9.96
C GLU A 129 5.31 -18.55 9.09
N ASP A 130 5.41 -18.77 7.77
CA ASP A 130 5.91 -17.75 6.83
C ASP A 130 4.99 -16.51 6.84
N VAL A 131 3.66 -16.71 6.82
CA VAL A 131 2.69 -15.61 6.90
C VAL A 131 2.80 -14.88 8.23
N ALA A 132 2.86 -15.61 9.35
CA ALA A 132 2.97 -15.02 10.69
C ALA A 132 4.26 -14.22 10.88
N ALA A 133 5.39 -14.75 10.41
CA ALA A 133 6.67 -14.05 10.42
C ALA A 133 6.61 -12.76 9.57
N GLY A 134 5.98 -12.85 8.39
CA GLY A 134 5.77 -11.71 7.52
C GLY A 134 4.93 -10.62 8.18
N GLN A 135 3.82 -10.97 8.83
CA GLN A 135 2.95 -10.05 9.56
C GLN A 135 3.65 -9.40 10.76
N LYS A 136 4.50 -10.15 11.48
CA LYS A 136 5.26 -9.61 12.62
C LYS A 136 6.26 -8.52 12.20
N ALA A 137 6.85 -8.66 11.01
CA ALA A 137 7.76 -7.66 10.45
C ALA A 137 7.03 -6.52 9.70
N PHE A 138 5.71 -6.62 9.50
CA PHE A 138 4.94 -5.71 8.69
C PHE A 138 4.37 -4.55 9.51
N ALA A 139 4.99 -3.37 9.37
CA ALA A 139 4.60 -2.18 10.13
C ALA A 139 4.40 -0.93 9.25
N PRO A 140 3.70 -0.96 8.09
CA PRO A 140 3.57 0.20 7.20
C PRO A 140 2.82 1.39 7.82
N PHE A 141 2.02 1.13 8.85
CA PHE A 141 1.26 2.11 9.63
C PHE A 141 1.89 2.38 11.00
N SER A 142 3.14 1.97 11.23
CA SER A 142 3.80 2.01 12.54
C SER A 142 3.08 1.16 13.61
N LEU A 143 3.71 1.01 14.79
CA LEU A 143 3.20 0.18 15.89
C LEU A 143 3.19 0.97 17.21
N GLY A 144 2.39 0.50 18.17
CA GLY A 144 2.28 1.07 19.52
C GLY A 144 1.52 2.40 19.56
N SER A 145 1.83 3.24 20.55
CA SER A 145 1.16 4.52 20.80
C SER A 145 1.27 5.55 19.67
N ARG A 146 2.18 5.32 18.71
CA ARG A 146 2.38 6.15 17.52
C ARG A 146 1.94 5.45 16.23
N GLY A 147 1.15 4.38 16.34
CA GLY A 147 0.50 3.75 15.20
C GLY A 147 -0.48 4.73 14.53
N SER A 148 -0.61 4.64 13.21
CA SER A 148 -1.51 5.49 12.44
C SER A 148 -2.97 5.25 12.84
N ALA A 149 -3.63 6.31 13.31
CA ALA A 149 -5.07 6.30 13.60
C ALA A 149 -5.91 6.06 12.33
N GLY A 150 -5.39 6.45 11.15
CA GLY A 150 -6.05 6.30 9.87
C GLY A 150 -5.96 4.90 9.24
N LYS A 151 -5.25 3.94 9.86
CA LYS A 151 -5.03 2.60 9.29
C LYS A 151 -6.33 1.93 8.83
N GLY A 152 -7.37 1.99 9.67
CA GLY A 152 -8.67 1.41 9.34
C GLY A 152 -9.20 1.99 8.03
N LEU A 153 -9.43 3.31 8.02
CA LEU A 153 -9.97 4.03 6.87
C LEU A 153 -9.12 3.85 5.60
N ALA A 154 -7.78 3.93 5.70
CA ALA A 154 -6.89 3.77 4.56
C ALA A 154 -7.03 2.39 3.88
N ILE A 155 -7.09 1.31 4.68
CA ILE A 155 -7.29 -0.04 4.12
C ILE A 155 -8.67 -0.17 3.49
N MET A 156 -9.71 0.41 4.13
CA MET A 156 -11.07 0.42 3.58
C MET A 156 -11.12 1.12 2.21
N GLU A 157 -10.54 2.32 2.14
CA GLU A 157 -10.48 3.13 0.92
C GLU A 157 -9.75 2.40 -0.20
N LEU A 158 -8.57 1.85 0.08
CA LEU A 158 -7.79 1.09 -0.91
C LEU A 158 -8.55 -0.14 -1.41
N CYS A 159 -9.19 -0.91 -0.51
CA CYS A 159 -9.99 -2.06 -0.91
C CYS A 159 -11.16 -1.68 -1.82
N VAL A 160 -11.98 -0.71 -1.40
CA VAL A 160 -13.15 -0.29 -2.17
C VAL A 160 -12.73 0.30 -3.52
N LEU A 161 -11.73 1.17 -3.53
CA LEU A 161 -11.27 1.85 -4.73
C LEU A 161 -10.70 0.86 -5.75
N LEU A 162 -9.74 0.01 -5.35
CA LEU A 162 -9.11 -0.96 -6.24
C LEU A 162 -10.14 -1.98 -6.76
N ALA A 163 -11.02 -2.48 -5.89
CA ALA A 163 -12.08 -3.41 -6.30
C ALA A 163 -13.02 -2.76 -7.34
N LYS A 164 -13.49 -1.53 -7.09
CA LYS A 164 -14.36 -0.81 -8.03
C LYS A 164 -13.69 -0.55 -9.36
N LEU A 165 -12.43 -0.13 -9.36
CA LEU A 165 -11.66 0.13 -10.58
C LEU A 165 -11.49 -1.15 -11.40
N LEU A 166 -11.01 -2.23 -10.78
CA LEU A 166 -10.76 -3.52 -11.47
C LEU A 166 -12.04 -4.23 -11.93
N HIS A 167 -13.16 -4.00 -11.24
CA HIS A 167 -14.47 -4.48 -11.68
C HIS A 167 -14.94 -3.75 -12.95
N ARG A 168 -14.75 -2.43 -13.01
CA ARG A 168 -15.34 -1.55 -14.03
C ARG A 168 -14.48 -1.37 -15.28
N TYR A 169 -13.17 -1.46 -15.16
CA TYR A 169 -12.23 -1.15 -16.23
C TYR A 169 -11.24 -2.29 -16.47
N GLU A 170 -10.66 -2.28 -17.67
CA GLU A 170 -9.43 -2.99 -17.99
C GLU A 170 -8.28 -2.00 -18.02
N PHE A 171 -7.15 -2.38 -17.43
CA PHE A 171 -5.95 -1.55 -17.34
C PHE A 171 -4.79 -2.22 -18.06
N ARG A 172 -3.95 -1.39 -18.68
CA ARG A 172 -2.63 -1.79 -19.15
C ARG A 172 -1.63 -0.67 -18.93
N LEU A 173 -0.36 -1.04 -18.84
CA LEU A 173 0.74 -0.09 -18.89
C LEU A 173 0.76 0.56 -20.29
N ALA A 174 1.01 1.87 -20.36
CA ALA A 174 1.21 2.52 -21.65
C ALA A 174 2.41 1.89 -22.38
N PRO A 175 2.36 1.70 -23.72
CA PRO A 175 3.45 1.06 -24.45
C PRO A 175 4.80 1.75 -24.20
N GLY A 176 5.78 0.98 -23.71
CA GLY A 176 7.13 1.48 -23.43
C GLY A 176 7.26 2.32 -22.15
N ASP A 177 6.20 2.46 -21.34
CA ASP A 177 6.28 3.23 -20.10
C ASP A 177 7.23 2.57 -19.09
N THR A 178 8.16 3.38 -18.60
CA THR A 178 9.10 3.05 -17.53
C THR A 178 9.05 4.08 -16.41
N THR A 179 8.04 4.95 -16.42
CA THR A 179 7.85 5.99 -15.40
C THR A 179 7.70 5.35 -14.02
N GLY A 180 8.38 5.95 -13.04
CA GLY A 180 8.44 5.43 -11.67
C GLY A 180 9.37 4.22 -11.48
N GLU A 181 9.92 3.63 -12.54
CA GLU A 181 10.78 2.46 -12.41
C GLU A 181 12.22 2.85 -12.08
N ARG A 182 12.77 2.19 -11.06
CA ARG A 182 14.20 2.26 -10.74
C ARG A 182 15.04 1.70 -11.90
N ASN A 183 16.15 2.37 -12.22
CA ASN A 183 17.07 1.90 -13.26
C ASN A 183 18.55 2.13 -12.91
N ALA A 184 19.44 1.34 -13.52
CA ALA A 184 20.87 1.37 -13.23
C ALA A 184 21.54 2.75 -13.43
N ARG A 185 20.94 3.65 -14.21
CA ARG A 185 21.46 5.00 -14.46
C ARG A 185 21.18 5.97 -13.31
N MET A 186 20.31 5.60 -12.36
CA MET A 186 19.92 6.45 -11.22
C MET A 186 20.90 6.43 -10.05
N GLY A 187 22.01 5.68 -10.16
CA GLY A 187 23.06 5.61 -9.15
C GLY A 187 22.85 4.53 -8.09
N TRP A 188 23.65 4.62 -7.03
CA TRP A 188 23.72 3.60 -5.98
C TRP A 188 22.38 3.41 -5.25
N GLY A 189 22.00 2.15 -4.99
CA GLY A 189 20.75 1.78 -4.30
C GLY A 189 19.47 1.91 -5.14
N ARG A 190 19.55 2.38 -6.39
CA ARG A 190 18.40 2.64 -7.28
C ARG A 190 18.39 1.80 -8.55
N ASN A 191 19.09 0.67 -8.52
CA ASN A 191 19.36 -0.17 -9.69
C ASN A 191 18.41 -1.38 -9.86
N VAL A 192 17.46 -1.59 -8.93
CA VAL A 192 16.56 -2.75 -8.98
C VAL A 192 15.37 -2.49 -9.88
N LYS A 193 15.44 -3.00 -11.12
CA LYS A 193 14.34 -2.93 -12.09
C LYS A 193 13.04 -3.53 -11.51
N GLY A 194 11.88 -2.99 -11.88
CA GLY A 194 10.58 -3.43 -11.37
C GLY A 194 10.21 -2.91 -9.98
N GLN A 195 11.02 -2.03 -9.38
CA GLN A 195 10.69 -1.34 -8.13
C GLN A 195 10.31 0.12 -8.38
N CYS A 196 9.37 0.63 -7.57
CA CYS A 196 9.01 2.03 -7.57
C CYS A 196 10.18 2.89 -7.02
N GLN A 197 10.50 3.96 -7.74
CA GLN A 197 11.49 4.96 -7.35
C GLN A 197 10.83 6.00 -6.46
N THR A 198 11.37 6.16 -5.27
CA THR A 198 10.97 7.19 -4.32
C THR A 198 12.08 8.22 -4.15
N ARG A 199 11.71 9.45 -3.81
CA ARG A 199 12.62 10.55 -3.47
C ARG A 199 12.27 11.04 -2.07
N ASP A 200 13.29 11.36 -1.28
CA ASP A 200 13.12 11.71 0.12
C ASP A 200 12.26 12.95 0.29
N ALA A 201 11.18 12.78 1.06
CA ALA A 201 10.22 13.80 1.48
C ALA A 201 9.41 13.23 2.66
N PHE A 202 8.56 14.06 3.30
CA PHE A 202 7.69 13.62 4.39
C PHE A 202 6.79 12.44 3.97
N VAL A 203 6.06 12.60 2.86
CA VAL A 203 5.52 11.50 2.05
C VAL A 203 6.47 11.36 0.85
N PRO A 204 7.16 10.22 0.64
CA PRO A 204 8.18 10.13 -0.40
C PRO A 204 7.60 10.39 -1.77
N LEU A 205 8.20 11.35 -2.49
CA LEU A 205 7.77 11.74 -3.82
C LEU A 205 8.07 10.62 -4.82
N ARG A 206 7.16 10.35 -5.74
CA ARG A 206 7.31 9.32 -6.77
C ARG A 206 6.55 9.72 -8.03
N ASP A 207 7.03 9.27 -9.17
CA ASP A 207 6.32 9.42 -10.43
C ASP A 207 5.51 8.14 -10.67
N GLY A 208 4.19 8.25 -10.73
CA GLY A 208 3.31 7.10 -10.99
C GLY A 208 3.44 6.57 -12.42
N PRO A 209 3.05 5.31 -12.67
CA PRO A 209 3.07 4.75 -14.02
C PRO A 209 2.08 5.48 -14.94
N CYS A 210 2.42 5.62 -16.22
CA CYS A 210 1.44 6.04 -17.22
C CYS A 210 0.59 4.83 -17.61
N ILE A 211 -0.70 4.87 -17.26
CA ILE A 211 -1.64 3.77 -17.49
C ILE A 211 -2.68 4.14 -18.55
N GLN A 212 -3.08 3.14 -19.32
CA GLN A 212 -4.23 3.23 -20.21
C GLN A 212 -5.36 2.36 -19.65
N PHE A 213 -6.59 2.86 -19.73
CA PHE A 213 -7.76 2.13 -19.28
C PHE A 213 -8.91 2.24 -20.27
N ALA A 214 -9.71 1.18 -20.34
CA ALA A 214 -10.92 1.14 -21.12
C ALA A 214 -12.07 0.58 -20.28
N LYS A 215 -13.29 1.04 -20.53
CA LYS A 215 -14.48 0.48 -19.89
C LYS A 215 -14.58 -1.00 -20.27
N ARG A 216 -14.86 -1.85 -19.28
CA ARG A 216 -15.15 -3.27 -19.51
C ARG A 216 -16.35 -3.39 -20.46
N SER A 217 -16.19 -4.22 -21.50
CA SER A 217 -17.25 -4.64 -22.42
C SER A 217 -18.27 -5.55 -21.74
#